data_AF-A0A538Q3B7-F1
#
_entry.id   AF-A0A538Q3B7-F1
#
_cell.length_a   1.000
_cell.length_b   1.000
_cell.length_c   1.000
_cell.angle_alpha   90.00
_cell.angle_beta   90.00
_cell.angle_gamma   90.00
#
_symmetry.space_group_name_H-M   'P 1'
#
loop_
_entity.id
_entity.type
_entity.pdbx_description
1 polymer ?
#
loop_
_entity_poly.entity_id
_entity_poly.type
_entity_poly.pdbx_seq_one_letter_code
_entity_poly.pdbx_strand_id
1 'polypeptide(L)'
;MAEARARFGADAPETDAQLLEGLGGIAHEELHEDSVAATLLRRAHEQDRVNPSILADLAETYFAAGQTQEFTRAVGQIDLRRASLDVRVGLAALTWASGRLTRTVTASDADRLLRAYREAATDGRIRWTWNGTRHALTYGCHRREDVEAIIAVLTLLEQPVTEATRRQLAKLLAAPAGQRQKK
;
A
#
# COMPACT_ATOMS: atom_id res chain seq x y z
N MET A 1 10.83 -16.30 21.35
CA MET A 1 11.96 -15.34 21.32
C MET A 1 13.22 -15.98 20.73
N ALA A 2 13.74 -17.07 21.29
CA ALA A 2 14.94 -17.76 20.77
C ALA A 2 14.73 -18.39 19.37
N GLU A 3 13.57 -18.99 19.12
CA GLU A 3 13.24 -19.61 17.82
C GLU A 3 13.03 -18.61 16.68
N ALA A 4 12.51 -17.41 16.97
CA ALA A 4 12.35 -16.37 15.96
C ALA A 4 13.73 -15.84 15.53
N ARG A 5 14.62 -15.57 16.48
CA ARG A 5 16.00 -15.12 16.20
C ARG A 5 16.80 -16.14 15.38
N ALA A 6 16.56 -17.43 15.58
CA ALA A 6 17.22 -18.48 14.80
C ALA A 6 16.81 -18.51 13.32
N ARG A 7 15.63 -17.97 12.97
CA ARG A 7 15.12 -17.96 11.59
C ARG A 7 15.58 -16.75 10.77
N PHE A 8 15.98 -15.64 11.40
CA PHE A 8 16.36 -14.39 10.71
C PHE A 8 17.85 -14.28 10.33
N GLY A 9 18.71 -15.24 10.69
CA GLY A 9 20.12 -15.23 10.26
C GLY A 9 20.90 -14.00 10.73
N ALA A 10 22.10 -13.78 10.20
CA ALA A 10 23.00 -12.68 10.60
C ALA A 10 22.46 -11.26 10.30
N ASP A 11 21.27 -11.15 9.68
CA ASP A 11 20.50 -9.94 9.43
C ASP A 11 19.39 -9.75 10.48
N ALA A 12 19.72 -10.03 11.75
CA ALA A 12 18.74 -9.88 12.83
C ALA A 12 18.31 -8.40 12.94
N PRO A 13 17.00 -8.11 12.97
CA PRO A 13 16.51 -6.75 13.18
C PRO A 13 17.17 -6.14 14.41
N GLU A 14 17.72 -4.93 14.26
CA GLU A 14 18.52 -4.25 15.28
C GLU A 14 17.69 -3.89 16.52
N THR A 15 16.36 -3.88 16.38
CA THR A 15 15.39 -3.59 17.44
C THR A 15 14.15 -4.50 17.38
N ASP A 16 13.47 -4.67 18.52
CA ASP A 16 12.21 -5.41 18.61
C ASP A 16 11.11 -4.81 17.69
N ALA A 17 11.16 -3.49 17.43
CA ALA A 17 10.24 -2.81 16.52
C ALA A 17 10.41 -3.27 15.07
N GLN A 18 11.65 -3.36 14.58
CA GLN A 18 11.95 -3.85 13.22
C GLN A 18 11.60 -5.33 13.06
N LEU A 19 11.77 -6.15 14.11
CA LEU A 19 11.32 -7.54 14.09
C LEU A 19 9.81 -7.64 13.94
N LEU A 20 9.08 -6.84 14.72
CA LEU A 20 7.61 -6.80 14.67
C LEU A 20 7.11 -6.26 13.32
N GLU A 21 7.80 -5.27 12.74
CA GLU A 21 7.54 -4.76 11.40
C GLU A 21 7.72 -5.87 10.35
N GLY A 22 8.88 -6.53 10.33
CA GLY A 22 9.15 -7.62 9.38
C GLY A 22 8.18 -8.78 9.50
N LEU A 23 7.82 -9.19 10.72
CA LEU A 23 6.79 -10.21 10.96
C LEU A 23 5.39 -9.75 10.53
N GLY A 24 5.09 -8.46 10.73
CA GLY A 24 3.85 -7.85 10.24
C GLY A 24 3.76 -7.87 8.71
N GLY A 25 4.85 -7.53 8.03
CA GLY A 25 4.99 -7.61 6.58
C GLY A 25 4.76 -9.03 6.06
N ILE A 26 5.41 -10.04 6.63
CA ILE A 26 5.19 -11.46 6.26
C ILE A 26 3.73 -11.87 6.48
N ALA A 27 3.15 -11.50 7.62
CA ALA A 27 1.75 -11.84 7.92
C ALA A 27 0.79 -11.24 6.89
N HIS A 28 1.04 -10.01 6.42
CA HIS A 28 0.22 -9.35 5.40
C HIS A 28 0.50 -9.90 3.99
N GLU A 29 1.76 -9.84 3.54
CA GLU A 29 2.15 -10.07 2.15
C GLU A 29 2.16 -11.56 1.77
N GLU A 30 2.52 -12.46 2.69
CA GLU A 30 2.71 -13.88 2.40
C GLU A 30 1.61 -14.77 2.98
N LEU A 31 1.13 -14.45 4.19
CA LEU A 31 0.14 -15.27 4.89
C LEU A 31 -1.29 -14.74 4.74
N HIS A 32 -1.45 -13.49 4.30
CA HIS A 32 -2.74 -12.82 4.12
C HIS A 32 -3.57 -12.75 5.42
N GLU A 33 -2.89 -12.63 6.56
CA GLU A 33 -3.45 -12.56 7.92
C GLU A 33 -3.47 -11.11 8.42
N ASP A 34 -4.32 -10.27 7.81
CA ASP A 34 -4.34 -8.81 8.05
C ASP A 34 -4.57 -8.43 9.52
N SER A 35 -5.37 -9.24 10.25
CA SER A 35 -5.64 -8.99 11.67
C SER A 35 -4.40 -9.22 12.56
N VAL A 36 -3.58 -10.22 12.19
CA VAL A 36 -2.31 -10.53 12.86
C VAL A 36 -1.29 -9.46 12.49
N ALA A 37 -1.17 -9.15 11.20
CA ALA A 37 -0.29 -8.09 10.69
C ALA A 37 -0.54 -6.75 11.40
N ALA A 38 -1.80 -6.30 11.47
CA ALA A 38 -2.16 -5.05 12.13
C ALA A 38 -1.81 -5.04 13.62
N THR A 39 -1.90 -6.19 14.28
CA THR A 39 -1.53 -6.31 15.70
C THR A 39 -0.02 -6.21 15.90
N LEU A 40 0.77 -6.85 15.03
CA LEU A 40 2.23 -6.77 15.06
C LEU A 40 2.72 -5.35 14.74
N LEU A 41 2.19 -4.75 13.67
CA LEU A 41 2.57 -3.41 13.20
C LEU A 41 2.17 -2.31 14.19
N ARG A 42 1.03 -2.44 14.88
CA ARG A 42 0.69 -1.51 15.99
C ARG A 42 1.72 -1.57 17.11
N ARG A 43 2.15 -2.78 17.52
CA ARG A 43 3.16 -2.94 18.57
C ARG A 43 4.53 -2.41 18.12
N ALA A 44 4.89 -2.63 16.85
CA ALA A 44 6.09 -2.04 16.25
C ALA A 44 6.03 -0.50 16.35
N HIS A 45 4.89 0.10 15.99
CA HIS A 45 4.70 1.55 16.04
C HIS A 45 4.72 2.11 17.46
N GLU A 46 4.19 1.38 18.44
CA GLU A 46 4.27 1.78 19.86
C GLU A 46 5.72 1.85 20.37
N GLN A 47 6.59 0.98 19.85
CA GLN A 47 8.01 0.93 20.21
C GLN A 47 8.85 1.94 19.42
N ASP A 48 8.51 2.19 18.16
CA ASP A 48 9.13 3.22 17.32
C ASP A 48 8.07 4.08 16.62
N ARG A 49 7.67 5.15 17.30
CA ARG A 49 6.61 6.07 16.82
C ARG A 49 7.04 6.97 15.69
N VAL A 50 8.34 7.10 15.43
CA VAL A 50 8.86 8.06 14.45
C VAL A 50 9.18 7.42 13.11
N ASN A 51 9.26 6.09 13.04
CA ASN A 51 9.53 5.39 11.80
C ASN A 51 8.31 5.41 10.85
N PRO A 52 8.41 6.08 9.69
CA PRO A 52 7.31 6.18 8.73
C PRO A 52 7.04 4.88 7.96
N SER A 53 7.98 3.92 7.89
CA SER A 53 7.73 2.65 7.19
C SER A 53 6.70 1.80 7.93
N ILE A 54 6.85 1.66 9.25
CA ILE A 54 5.89 0.94 10.10
C ILE A 54 4.47 1.50 9.94
N LEU A 55 4.32 2.82 9.93
CA LEU A 55 3.02 3.46 9.73
C LEU A 55 2.46 3.23 8.32
N ALA A 56 3.32 3.16 7.31
CA ALA A 56 2.91 2.93 5.93
C ALA A 56 2.43 1.47 5.74
N ASP A 57 3.15 0.50 6.27
CA ASP A 57 2.75 -0.92 6.27
C ASP A 57 1.45 -1.13 7.08
N LEU A 58 1.33 -0.43 8.22
CA LEU A 58 0.11 -0.45 9.02
C LEU A 58 -1.09 0.15 8.27
N ALA A 59 -0.87 1.25 7.52
CA ALA A 59 -1.89 1.84 6.68
C ALA A 59 -2.33 0.87 5.57
N GLU A 60 -1.40 0.22 4.88
CA GLU A 60 -1.72 -0.81 3.88
C GLU A 60 -2.55 -1.95 4.49
N THR A 61 -2.13 -2.45 5.65
CA THR A 61 -2.85 -3.53 6.33
C THR A 61 -4.27 -3.11 6.71
N TYR A 62 -4.47 -1.87 7.20
CA TYR A 62 -5.81 -1.35 7.47
C TYR A 62 -6.65 -1.20 6.21
N PHE A 63 -6.05 -0.79 5.10
CA PHE A 63 -6.72 -0.74 3.81
C PHE A 63 -7.20 -2.14 3.39
N ALA A 64 -6.32 -3.13 3.42
CA ALA A 64 -6.61 -4.52 3.05
C ALA A 64 -7.72 -5.12 3.92
N ALA A 65 -7.68 -4.86 5.24
CA ALA A 65 -8.71 -5.27 6.17
C ALA A 65 -10.06 -4.51 6.04
N GLY A 66 -10.17 -3.54 5.13
CA GLY A 66 -11.36 -2.69 4.97
C GLY A 66 -11.58 -1.67 6.10
N GLN A 67 -10.60 -1.49 6.99
CA GLN A 67 -10.63 -0.58 8.13
C GLN A 67 -10.35 0.87 7.70
N THR A 68 -11.31 1.46 6.98
CA THR A 68 -11.14 2.76 6.30
C THR A 68 -10.82 3.92 7.25
N GLN A 69 -11.38 3.92 8.46
CA GLN A 69 -11.13 4.99 9.44
C GLN A 69 -9.69 4.90 9.97
N GLU A 70 -9.26 3.69 10.31
CA GLU A 70 -7.91 3.37 10.81
C GLU A 70 -6.87 3.66 9.73
N PHE A 71 -7.12 3.27 8.49
CA PHE A 71 -6.32 3.64 7.33
C PHE A 71 -6.12 5.16 7.23
N THR A 72 -7.22 5.93 7.25
CA THR A 72 -7.16 7.40 7.14
C THR A 72 -6.38 8.03 8.30
N ARG A 73 -6.56 7.51 9.52
CA ARG A 73 -5.80 7.95 10.71
C ARG A 73 -4.32 7.63 10.59
N ALA A 74 -3.95 6.45 10.08
CA ALA A 74 -2.56 6.06 9.89
C ALA A 74 -1.88 6.95 8.85
N VAL A 75 -2.51 7.15 7.68
CA VAL A 75 -2.03 8.06 6.63
C VAL A 75 -1.82 9.48 7.17
N GLY A 76 -2.75 10.00 7.98
CA GLY A 76 -2.67 11.35 8.56
C GLY A 76 -1.52 11.55 9.56
N GLN A 77 -0.91 10.48 10.07
CA GLN A 77 0.23 10.55 10.99
C GLN A 77 1.58 10.53 10.26
N ILE A 78 1.61 10.18 8.98
CA ILE A 78 2.86 10.05 8.23
C ILE A 78 3.28 11.44 7.72
N ASP A 79 4.47 11.89 8.11
CA ASP A 79 5.09 13.07 7.49
C ASP A 79 5.56 12.73 6.07
N LEU A 80 4.66 12.92 5.11
CA LEU A 80 4.93 12.66 3.69
C LEU A 80 6.09 13.49 3.13
N ARG A 81 6.59 14.55 3.81
CA ARG A 81 7.77 15.29 3.33
C ARG A 81 9.07 14.53 3.58
N ARG A 82 9.08 13.63 4.55
CA ARG A 82 10.23 12.81 4.95
C ARG A 82 10.14 11.37 4.46
N ALA A 83 8.98 10.95 4.00
CA ALA A 83 8.75 9.61 3.47
C ALA A 83 9.52 9.36 2.16
N SER A 84 9.98 8.11 2.00
CA SER A 84 10.59 7.66 0.74
C SER A 84 9.61 7.80 -0.43
N LEU A 85 10.13 7.85 -1.65
CA LEU A 85 9.30 7.92 -2.85
C LEU A 85 8.32 6.72 -2.93
N ASP A 86 8.80 5.52 -2.61
CA ASP A 86 7.98 4.30 -2.61
C ASP A 86 6.76 4.44 -1.68
N VAL A 87 6.98 4.94 -0.45
CA VAL A 87 5.91 5.20 0.52
C VAL A 87 4.93 6.24 0.00
N ARG A 88 5.43 7.34 -0.59
CA ARG A 88 4.55 8.41 -1.11
C ARG A 88 3.69 7.94 -2.28
N VAL A 89 4.27 7.20 -3.22
CA VAL A 89 3.53 6.58 -4.34
C VAL A 89 2.53 5.57 -3.78
N GLY A 90 2.96 4.75 -2.83
CA GLY A 90 2.13 3.70 -2.28
C GLY A 90 0.89 4.24 -1.55
N LEU A 91 1.08 5.16 -0.62
CA LEU A 91 -0.03 5.77 0.12
C LEU A 91 -0.96 6.58 -0.79
N ALA A 92 -0.45 7.23 -1.84
CA ALA A 92 -1.28 7.90 -2.83
C ALA A 92 -2.15 6.91 -3.61
N ALA A 93 -1.60 5.74 -3.96
CA ALA A 93 -2.34 4.67 -4.63
C ALA A 93 -3.46 4.10 -3.74
N LEU A 94 -3.14 3.79 -2.47
CA LEU A 94 -4.12 3.30 -1.50
C LEU A 94 -5.20 4.34 -1.18
N THR A 95 -4.85 5.62 -1.10
CA THR A 95 -5.83 6.71 -0.86
C THR A 95 -6.82 6.81 -2.03
N TRP A 96 -6.31 6.80 -3.27
CA TRP A 96 -7.16 6.78 -4.46
C TRP A 96 -8.04 5.52 -4.51
N ALA A 97 -7.47 4.35 -4.22
CA ALA A 97 -8.19 3.08 -4.19
C ALA A 97 -9.30 3.08 -3.13
N SER A 98 -9.01 3.57 -1.93
CA SER A 98 -9.98 3.68 -0.82
C SER A 98 -11.13 4.60 -1.20
N GLY A 99 -10.82 5.77 -1.78
CA GLY A 99 -11.84 6.66 -2.33
C GLY A 99 -12.70 6.00 -3.40
N ARG A 100 -12.12 5.13 -4.23
CA ARG A 100 -12.88 4.42 -5.28
C ARG A 100 -13.83 3.39 -4.67
N LEU A 101 -13.35 2.56 -3.74
CA LEU A 101 -14.16 1.55 -3.04
C LEU A 101 -15.30 2.17 -2.22
N THR A 102 -15.08 3.36 -1.67
CA THR A 102 -16.06 4.10 -0.85
C THR A 102 -16.86 5.14 -1.65
N ARG A 103 -16.59 5.30 -2.94
CA ARG A 103 -17.18 6.31 -3.86
C ARG A 103 -16.97 7.77 -3.43
N THR A 104 -15.89 8.04 -2.72
CA THR A 104 -15.48 9.40 -2.35
C THR A 104 -14.25 9.87 -3.12
N VAL A 105 -13.77 9.10 -4.10
CA VAL A 105 -12.61 9.47 -4.93
C VAL A 105 -12.82 10.80 -5.62
N THR A 106 -11.80 11.67 -5.54
CA THR A 106 -11.80 12.96 -6.20
C THR A 106 -10.75 13.01 -7.30
N ALA A 107 -10.87 13.97 -8.22
CA ALA A 107 -9.80 14.27 -9.19
C ALA A 107 -8.46 14.59 -8.49
N SER A 108 -8.52 15.18 -7.29
CA SER A 108 -7.34 15.55 -6.52
C SER A 108 -6.54 14.33 -6.02
N ASP A 109 -7.20 13.19 -5.78
CA ASP A 109 -6.55 11.94 -5.37
C ASP A 109 -5.78 11.33 -6.54
N ALA A 110 -6.40 11.30 -7.73
CA ALA A 110 -5.75 10.88 -8.96
C ALA A 110 -4.53 11.76 -9.30
N ASP A 111 -4.68 13.09 -9.19
CA ASP A 111 -3.60 14.03 -9.42
C ASP A 111 -2.44 13.86 -8.43
N ARG A 112 -2.75 13.55 -7.16
CA ARG A 112 -1.72 13.30 -6.14
C ARG A 112 -0.90 12.06 -6.48
N LEU A 113 -1.54 10.97 -6.90
CA LEU A 113 -0.83 9.77 -7.35
C LEU A 113 0.01 10.04 -8.59
N LEU A 114 -0.52 10.74 -9.59
CA LEU A 114 0.24 11.11 -10.80
C LEU A 114 1.46 11.96 -10.48
N ARG A 115 1.32 12.95 -9.59
CA ARG A 115 2.45 13.79 -9.16
C ARG A 115 3.53 12.96 -8.48
N ALA A 116 3.17 12.13 -7.51
CA ALA A 116 4.13 11.28 -6.80
C ALA A 116 4.85 10.32 -7.77
N TYR A 117 4.11 9.66 -8.67
CA TYR A 117 4.70 8.72 -9.63
C TYR A 117 5.63 9.39 -10.66
N ARG A 118 5.39 10.66 -11.02
CA ARG A 118 6.25 11.43 -11.93
C ARG A 118 7.62 11.76 -11.35
N GLU A 119 7.75 11.79 -10.02
CA GLU A 119 9.03 12.02 -9.37
C GLU A 119 9.97 10.81 -9.49
N ALA A 120 9.44 9.63 -9.83
CA ALA A 120 10.25 8.45 -10.07
C ALA A 120 11.09 8.60 -11.34
N ALA A 121 12.39 8.33 -11.20
CA ALA A 121 13.33 8.30 -12.31
C ALA A 121 12.87 7.30 -13.38
N THR A 122 13.14 7.61 -14.64
CA THR A 122 12.94 6.66 -15.74
C THR A 122 13.77 5.40 -15.47
N ASP A 123 13.19 4.23 -15.73
CA ASP A 123 13.68 2.89 -15.40
C ASP A 123 13.81 2.59 -13.89
N GLY A 124 13.46 3.56 -13.03
CA GLY A 124 13.28 3.34 -11.60
C GLY A 124 12.19 2.32 -11.34
N ARG A 125 12.28 1.62 -10.21
CA ARG A 125 11.27 0.66 -9.76
C ARG A 125 10.74 1.11 -8.41
N ILE A 126 9.42 1.14 -8.30
CA ILE A 126 8.75 1.26 -7.02
C ILE A 126 8.82 -0.11 -6.34
N ARG A 127 9.36 -0.18 -5.13
CA ARG A 127 9.63 -1.46 -4.45
C ARG A 127 8.43 -2.07 -3.72
N TRP A 128 7.28 -1.40 -3.75
CA TRP A 128 6.06 -1.82 -3.09
C TRP A 128 5.40 -3.01 -3.82
N THR A 129 5.19 -4.14 -3.13
CA THR A 129 4.81 -5.42 -3.76
C THR A 129 3.31 -5.75 -3.76
N TRP A 130 2.50 -5.06 -2.95
CA TRP A 130 1.04 -5.10 -2.96
C TRP A 130 0.41 -6.51 -2.83
N ASN A 131 1.14 -7.53 -2.39
CA ASN A 131 0.64 -8.90 -2.48
C ASN A 131 -0.53 -9.14 -1.52
N GLY A 132 -0.38 -8.68 -0.27
CA GLY A 132 -1.45 -8.77 0.73
C GLY A 132 -2.66 -7.96 0.28
N THR A 133 -2.44 -6.71 -0.16
CA THR A 133 -3.49 -5.85 -0.71
C THR A 133 -4.24 -6.46 -1.90
N ARG A 134 -3.52 -6.99 -2.90
CA ARG A 134 -4.16 -7.62 -4.07
C ARG A 134 -4.95 -8.86 -3.68
N HIS A 135 -4.44 -9.66 -2.74
CA HIS A 135 -5.17 -10.80 -2.20
C HIS A 135 -6.49 -10.36 -1.55
N ALA A 136 -6.44 -9.42 -0.62
CA ALA A 136 -7.62 -8.91 0.08
C ALA A 136 -8.66 -8.32 -0.88
N LEU A 137 -8.22 -7.55 -1.90
CA LEU A 137 -9.11 -7.00 -2.93
C LEU A 137 -9.77 -8.09 -3.79
N THR A 138 -9.04 -9.16 -4.11
CA THR A 138 -9.52 -10.25 -4.97
C THR A 138 -10.57 -11.12 -4.28
N TYR A 139 -10.38 -11.38 -2.98
CA TYR A 139 -11.24 -12.28 -2.20
C TYR A 139 -12.23 -11.55 -1.29
N GLY A 140 -12.15 -10.22 -1.18
CA GLY A 140 -13.07 -9.39 -0.42
C GLY A 140 -14.43 -9.17 -1.08
N CYS A 141 -15.36 -8.55 -0.35
CA CYS A 141 -16.75 -8.35 -0.79
C CYS A 141 -16.99 -7.07 -1.62
N HIS A 142 -15.97 -6.57 -2.33
CA HIS A 142 -16.07 -5.34 -3.11
C HIS A 142 -16.68 -5.58 -4.51
N ARG A 143 -17.14 -4.50 -5.14
CA ARG A 143 -17.63 -4.57 -6.52
C ARG A 143 -16.46 -4.86 -7.45
N ARG A 144 -16.65 -5.87 -8.28
CA ARG A 144 -15.64 -6.33 -9.26
C ARG A 144 -15.10 -5.19 -10.14
N GLU A 145 -15.96 -4.29 -10.61
CA GLU A 145 -15.59 -3.15 -11.47
C GLU A 145 -14.64 -2.14 -10.80
N ASP A 146 -14.77 -1.97 -9.48
CA ASP A 146 -13.89 -1.08 -8.73
C ASP A 146 -12.58 -1.78 -8.40
N VAL A 147 -12.65 -3.06 -8.02
CA VAL A 147 -11.48 -3.91 -7.75
C VAL A 147 -10.59 -4.08 -8.98
N GLU A 148 -11.15 -4.36 -10.16
CA GLU A 148 -10.37 -4.56 -11.39
C GLU A 148 -9.56 -3.32 -11.76
N ALA A 149 -10.15 -2.13 -11.59
CA ALA A 149 -9.44 -0.87 -11.83
C ALA A 149 -8.31 -0.64 -10.83
N ILE A 150 -8.52 -0.99 -9.56
CA ILE A 150 -7.50 -0.87 -8.51
C ILE A 150 -6.35 -1.84 -8.78
N ILE A 151 -6.64 -3.11 -9.02
CA ILE A 151 -5.62 -4.13 -9.31
C ILE A 151 -4.81 -3.74 -10.55
N ALA A 152 -5.44 -3.19 -11.59
CA ALA A 152 -4.74 -2.71 -12.78
C ALA A 152 -3.73 -1.58 -12.48
N VAL A 153 -4.08 -0.65 -11.57
CA VAL A 153 -3.17 0.41 -11.12
C VAL A 153 -2.02 -0.18 -10.30
N LEU A 154 -2.31 -1.01 -9.28
CA LEU A 154 -1.27 -1.60 -8.43
C LEU A 154 -0.26 -2.42 -9.25
N THR A 155 -0.76 -3.24 -10.18
CA THR A 155 0.07 -4.04 -11.10
C THR A 155 0.93 -3.17 -12.01
N LEU A 156 0.43 -2.01 -12.46
CA LEU A 156 1.21 -1.08 -13.27
C LEU A 156 2.33 -0.42 -12.45
N LEU A 157 2.09 -0.12 -11.18
CA LEU A 157 3.06 0.53 -10.30
C LEU A 157 4.26 -0.38 -9.97
N GLU A 158 4.10 -1.71 -10.03
CA GLU A 158 5.19 -2.68 -9.90
C GLU A 158 6.12 -2.71 -11.14
N GLN A 159 5.67 -2.17 -12.27
CA GLN A 159 6.47 -2.14 -13.49
C GLN A 159 7.54 -1.02 -13.45
N PRO A 160 8.66 -1.18 -14.18
CA PRO A 160 9.62 -0.10 -14.36
C PRO A 160 8.96 1.19 -14.86
N VAL A 161 9.38 2.32 -14.29
CA VAL A 161 8.80 3.63 -14.61
C VAL A 161 9.28 4.06 -16.00
N THR A 162 8.36 4.21 -16.93
CA THR A 162 8.63 4.67 -18.30
C THR A 162 7.57 5.69 -18.72
N GLU A 163 7.79 6.39 -19.83
CA GLU A 163 6.77 7.28 -20.38
C GLU A 163 5.51 6.52 -20.84
N ALA A 164 5.64 5.24 -21.17
CA ALA A 164 4.49 4.39 -21.46
C ALA A 164 3.68 4.11 -20.19
N THR A 165 4.32 3.70 -19.09
CA THR A 165 3.62 3.42 -17.84
C THR A 165 3.03 4.67 -17.21
N ARG A 166 3.69 5.84 -17.31
CA ARG A 166 3.11 7.13 -16.87
C ARG A 166 1.82 7.49 -17.62
N ARG A 167 1.81 7.34 -18.95
CA ARG A 167 0.60 7.59 -19.77
C ARG A 167 -0.49 6.57 -19.47
N GLN A 168 -0.14 5.31 -19.29
CA GLN A 168 -1.08 4.26 -18.91
C GLN A 168 -1.71 4.52 -17.54
N LEU A 169 -0.93 4.97 -16.56
CA LEU A 169 -1.43 5.33 -15.23
C LEU A 169 -2.45 6.46 -15.32
N ALA A 170 -2.13 7.53 -16.06
CA ALA A 170 -3.08 8.64 -16.26
C ALA A 170 -4.40 8.18 -16.89
N LYS A 171 -4.34 7.26 -17.86
CA LYS A 171 -5.54 6.68 -18.48
C LYS A 171 -6.36 5.86 -17.49
N LEU A 172 -5.73 5.03 -16.66
CA LEU A 172 -6.41 4.21 -15.66
C LEU A 172 -7.11 5.08 -14.60
N LEU A 173 -6.46 6.14 -14.14
CA LEU A 173 -7.01 7.02 -13.10
C LEU A 173 -8.16 7.92 -13.60
N ALA A 174 -8.19 8.23 -14.90
CA ALA A 174 -9.28 8.98 -15.52
C ALA A 174 -10.55 8.13 -15.76
N ALA A 175 -10.49 6.81 -15.60
CA ALA A 175 -11.63 5.94 -15.84
C ALA A 175 -12.71 6.10 -14.75
N PRO A 176 -13.98 6.36 -15.13
CA PRO A 176 -15.06 6.52 -14.15
C PRO A 176 -15.23 5.26 -13.29
N ALA A 177 -15.64 5.45 -12.03
CA ALA A 177 -16.08 4.36 -11.18
C ALA A 177 -17.38 3.75 -11.75
N GLY A 178 -17.40 2.43 -11.99
CA GLY A 178 -18.62 1.72 -12.39
C GLY A 178 -19.00 1.68 -13.87
N GLN A 179 -18.07 1.85 -14.82
CA GLN A 179 -18.36 1.52 -16.24
C GLN A 179 -17.98 0.08 -16.57
N ARG A 180 -18.98 -0.77 -16.80
CA ARG A 180 -18.84 -2.01 -17.58
C ARG A 180 -18.12 -1.68 -18.89
N GLN A 181 -16.97 -2.28 -19.14
CA GLN A 181 -16.45 -2.41 -20.49
C GLN A 181 -17.48 -3.25 -21.28
N LYS A 182 -18.32 -2.58 -22.07
CA LYS A 182 -19.11 -3.24 -23.10
C LYS A 182 -18.09 -3.79 -24.11
N LYS A 183 -17.90 -5.11 -24.09
CA LYS A 183 -17.36 -5.84 -25.25
C LYS A 183 -18.31 -5.69 -26.42
#